data_AF-A0A0C9UKB0-F1
#
_entry.id   AF-A0A0C9UKB0-F1
#
_cell.length_a   1.000
_cell.length_b   1.000
_cell.length_c   1.000
_cell.angle_alpha   90.00
_cell.angle_beta   90.00
_cell.angle_gamma   90.00
#
_symmetry.space_group_name_H-M   'P 1'
#
loop_
_entity.id
_entity.type
_entity.pdbx_description
1 polymer ?
#
loop_
_entity_poly.entity_id
_entity_poly.type
_entity_poly.pdbx_seq_one_letter_code
_entity_poly.pdbx_strand_id
1 'polypeptide(L)'
;MVRLLGQLGLSTSPETPMQLLQEAAKRSSIELPHPTYVHGLEAFTATKVRSSPTAEAHKHIERAAYLGFAPAQYKLGHAYEYAAPPFPFDPLLSVQYYSLASQQGEAEADMALSK
;
A
#
# COMPACT_ATOMS: atom_id res chain seq x y z
N MET A 1 20.38 31.66 1.45
CA MET A 1 20.22 31.32 2.89
C MET A 1 19.98 32.59 3.72
N VAL A 2 18.76 33.15 3.74
CA VAL A 2 18.31 34.14 4.74
C VAL A 2 16.77 34.08 4.82
N ARG A 3 16.19 32.92 5.15
CA ARG A 3 14.76 32.82 5.52
C ARG A 3 14.30 31.48 6.12
N LEU A 4 15.24 30.64 6.59
CA LEU A 4 14.92 29.34 7.20
C LEU A 4 15.10 29.31 8.72
N LEU A 5 15.26 30.47 9.35
CA LEU A 5 15.21 30.61 10.80
C LEU A 5 14.29 31.80 11.11
N GLY A 6 13.07 31.48 11.55
CA GLY A 6 12.04 32.43 11.94
C GLY A 6 12.46 33.26 13.15
N GLN A 7 13.22 34.32 12.89
CA GLN A 7 13.62 35.32 13.89
C GLN A 7 13.15 36.75 13.59
N LEU A 8 12.20 36.95 12.67
CA LEU A 8 11.50 38.23 12.52
C LEU A 8 10.02 37.94 12.21
N GLY A 9 9.14 38.30 13.14
CA GLY A 9 7.71 37.97 13.16
C GLY A 9 6.93 38.51 11.96
N LEU A 10 6.95 37.77 10.85
CA LEU A 10 6.08 37.98 9.70
C LEU A 10 5.50 36.63 9.26
N SER A 11 4.17 36.60 9.23
CA SER A 11 3.23 35.55 8.79
C SER A 11 3.82 34.32 8.09
N THR A 12 3.73 33.19 8.80
CA THR A 12 3.76 31.83 8.26
C THR A 12 2.64 31.64 7.23
N SER A 13 2.99 31.82 5.95
CA SER A 13 2.18 31.37 4.82
C SER A 13 2.78 30.06 4.28
N PRO A 14 2.13 28.90 4.45
CA PRO A 14 2.67 27.58 4.09
C PRO A 14 2.76 27.33 2.58
N GLU A 15 2.36 28.28 1.74
CA GLU A 15 2.29 28.13 0.28
C GLU A 15 3.60 28.55 -0.43
N THR A 16 4.32 29.49 0.17
CA THR A 16 5.60 30.01 -0.34
C THR A 16 6.76 28.98 -0.37
N PRO A 17 6.88 28.00 0.54
CA PRO A 17 7.97 27.03 0.52
C PRO A 17 7.91 26.10 -0.70
N MET A 18 6.72 25.67 -1.11
CA MET A 18 6.56 24.73 -2.24
C MET A 18 6.99 25.35 -3.56
N GLN A 19 6.65 26.62 -3.81
CA GLN A 19 7.05 27.33 -5.03
C GLN A 19 8.56 27.62 -5.04
N LEU A 20 9.12 28.02 -3.90
CA LEU A 20 10.58 28.20 -3.74
C LEU A 20 11.35 26.89 -3.97
N LEU A 21 10.78 25.75 -3.59
CA LEU A 21 11.34 24.42 -3.83
C LEU A 21 11.25 24.00 -5.31
N GLN A 22 10.14 24.28 -5.99
CA GLN A 22 10.00 24.02 -7.43
C GLN A 22 10.96 24.88 -8.27
N GLU A 23 11.16 26.14 -7.88
CA GLU A 23 12.09 27.03 -8.55
C GLU A 23 13.57 26.64 -8.29
N ALA A 24 13.88 26.19 -7.07
CA ALA A 24 15.19 25.64 -6.73
C ALA A 24 15.49 24.32 -7.47
N ALA A 25 14.49 23.45 -7.64
CA ALA A 25 14.62 22.20 -8.39
C ALA A 25 14.87 22.44 -9.89
N LYS A 26 14.25 23.47 -10.50
CA LYS A 26 14.53 23.85 -11.90
C LYS A 26 15.94 24.44 -12.09
N ARG A 27 16.53 25.02 -11.05
CA ARG A 27 17.88 25.61 -11.05
C ARG A 27 19.00 24.63 -10.67
N SER A 28 18.70 23.34 -10.45
CA SER A 28 19.72 22.37 -10.02
C SER A 28 20.74 22.13 -11.13
N SER A 29 21.95 22.67 -10.93
CA SER A 29 23.16 22.35 -11.70
C SER A 29 23.86 21.10 -11.14
N ILE A 30 24.77 20.53 -11.94
CA ILE A 30 25.52 19.29 -11.64
C ILE A 30 26.29 19.32 -10.30
N GLU A 31 26.55 20.50 -9.73
CA GLU A 31 27.43 20.65 -8.57
C GLU A 31 26.74 20.69 -7.19
N LEU A 32 25.40 20.79 -7.12
CA LEU A 32 24.67 20.77 -5.84
C LEU A 32 23.57 19.69 -5.82
N PRO A 33 23.90 18.43 -5.51
CA PRO A 33 22.93 17.34 -5.41
C PRO A 33 22.10 17.37 -4.11
N HIS A 34 22.42 18.25 -3.17
CA HIS A 34 21.76 18.29 -1.85
C HIS A 34 20.26 18.66 -1.90
N PRO A 35 19.78 19.63 -2.70
CA PRO A 35 18.36 19.96 -2.77
C PRO A 35 17.53 18.92 -3.53
N THR A 36 18.09 18.31 -4.58
CA THR A 36 17.45 17.22 -5.33
C THR A 36 17.34 15.94 -4.51
N TYR A 37 18.35 15.65 -3.66
CA TYR A 37 18.30 14.52 -2.74
C TYR A 37 17.19 14.66 -1.68
N VAL A 38 17.03 15.85 -1.08
CA VAL A 38 15.96 16.10 -0.11
C VAL A 38 14.58 16.01 -0.77
N HIS A 39 14.42 16.57 -1.98
CA HIS A 39 13.18 16.43 -2.75
C HIS A 39 12.89 14.98 -3.16
N GLY A 40 13.93 14.20 -3.47
CA GLY A 40 13.82 12.77 -3.77
C GLY A 40 13.37 11.96 -2.55
N LEU A 41 13.90 12.28 -1.37
CA LEU A 41 13.50 11.68 -0.09
C LEU A 41 12.05 12.00 0.27
N GLU A 42 11.59 13.25 0.12
CA GLU A 42 10.20 13.61 0.37
C GLU A 42 9.23 12.99 -0.66
N ALA A 43 9.63 12.86 -1.92
CA ALA A 43 8.84 12.14 -2.92
C ALA A 43 8.72 10.64 -2.57
N PHE A 44 9.82 10.01 -2.10
CA PHE A 44 9.83 8.61 -1.68
C PHE A 44 8.96 8.36 -0.45
N THR A 45 8.98 9.27 0.54
CA THR A 45 8.14 9.16 1.73
C THR A 45 6.68 9.46 1.44
N ALA A 46 6.39 10.40 0.52
CA ALA A 46 5.02 10.72 0.08
C ALA A 46 4.38 9.62 -0.78
N THR A 47 5.16 8.81 -1.50
CA THR A 47 4.61 7.68 -2.28
C THR A 47 4.05 6.53 -1.45
N LYS A 48 4.17 6.54 -0.12
CA LYS A 48 3.61 5.48 0.73
C LYS A 48 2.11 5.64 1.05
N VAL A 49 1.46 6.73 0.62
CA VAL A 49 0.06 6.98 0.99
C VAL A 49 -0.73 7.46 -0.22
N ARG A 50 -0.86 6.61 -1.25
CA ARG A 50 -1.84 6.89 -2.32
C ARG A 50 -2.37 5.66 -3.04
N SER A 51 -2.76 4.67 -2.27
CA SER A 51 -3.76 3.69 -2.68
C SER A 51 -4.50 3.22 -1.44
N SER A 52 -5.82 3.10 -1.53
CA SER A 52 -6.58 2.43 -0.47
C SER A 52 -5.95 1.05 -0.27
N PRO A 53 -5.35 0.76 0.91
CA PRO A 53 -4.51 -0.43 1.08
C PRO A 53 -5.31 -1.73 0.93
N THR A 54 -6.64 -1.67 0.95
CA THR A 54 -7.52 -2.83 0.85
C THR A 54 -7.77 -3.26 -0.60
N ALA A 55 -8.03 -2.32 -1.52
CA ALA A 55 -8.43 -2.66 -2.89
C ALA A 55 -7.30 -3.27 -3.72
N GLU A 56 -6.07 -2.76 -3.56
CA GLU A 56 -4.89 -3.35 -4.21
C GLU A 56 -4.52 -4.70 -3.57
N ALA A 57 -4.62 -4.81 -2.24
CA ALA A 57 -4.35 -6.06 -1.54
C ALA A 57 -5.26 -7.20 -2.02
N HIS A 58 -6.55 -6.95 -2.27
CA HIS A 58 -7.46 -7.97 -2.80
C HIS A 58 -7.04 -8.48 -4.17
N LYS A 59 -6.69 -7.58 -5.09
CA LYS A 59 -6.20 -7.98 -6.42
C LYS A 59 -4.93 -8.83 -6.33
N HIS A 60 -4.04 -8.53 -5.40
CA HIS A 60 -2.85 -9.33 -5.17
C HIS A 60 -3.17 -10.71 -4.59
N ILE A 61 -4.13 -10.82 -3.66
CA ILE A 61 -4.58 -12.09 -3.09
C ILE A 61 -5.27 -12.96 -4.15
N GLU A 62 -6.16 -12.39 -4.95
CA GLU A 62 -6.82 -13.08 -6.08
C GLU A 62 -5.80 -13.62 -7.08
N ARG A 63 -4.82 -12.80 -7.45
CA ARG A 63 -3.75 -13.23 -8.35
C ARG A 63 -2.90 -14.34 -7.74
N ALA A 64 -2.57 -14.26 -6.45
CA ALA A 64 -1.80 -15.28 -5.76
C ALA A 64 -2.58 -16.61 -5.67
N ALA A 65 -3.87 -16.56 -5.37
CA ALA A 65 -4.73 -17.74 -5.35
C ALA A 65 -4.88 -18.38 -6.73
N TYR A 66 -4.98 -17.56 -7.79
CA TYR A 66 -4.98 -18.02 -9.18
C TYR A 66 -3.65 -18.70 -9.57
N LEU A 67 -2.52 -18.23 -9.05
CA LEU A 67 -1.21 -18.87 -9.21
C LEU A 67 -1.04 -20.14 -8.38
N GLY A 68 -2.05 -20.54 -7.62
CA GLY A 68 -2.02 -21.76 -6.81
C GLY A 68 -1.39 -21.57 -5.43
N PHE A 69 -1.22 -20.36 -4.91
CA PHE A 69 -0.62 -20.16 -3.60
C PHE A 69 -1.59 -20.53 -2.46
N ALA A 70 -1.35 -21.63 -1.75
CA ALA A 70 -2.26 -22.18 -0.72
C ALA A 70 -2.68 -21.17 0.36
N PRO A 71 -1.78 -20.34 0.95
CA PRO A 71 -2.19 -19.36 1.96
C PRO A 71 -3.09 -18.25 1.40
N ALA A 72 -2.97 -17.92 0.11
CA ALA A 72 -3.88 -16.96 -0.54
C ALA A 72 -5.25 -17.58 -0.83
N GLN A 73 -5.30 -18.86 -1.20
CA GLN A 73 -6.56 -19.59 -1.35
C GLN A 73 -7.30 -19.66 -0.02
N TYR A 74 -6.61 -19.99 1.08
CA TYR A 74 -7.19 -19.92 2.43
C TYR A 74 -7.74 -18.52 2.76
N LYS A 75 -6.97 -17.46 2.50
CA LYS A 75 -7.43 -16.07 2.75
C LYS A 75 -8.67 -15.69 1.94
N LEU A 76 -8.78 -16.17 0.70
CA LEU A 76 -9.99 -15.97 -0.12
C LEU A 76 -11.18 -16.76 0.42
N GLY A 77 -10.97 -18.01 0.82
CA GLY A 77 -11.99 -18.83 1.47
C GLY A 77 -12.58 -18.12 2.70
N HIS A 78 -11.70 -17.56 3.53
CA HIS A 78 -12.07 -16.77 4.70
C HIS A 78 -12.78 -15.46 4.33
N ALA A 79 -12.35 -14.78 3.27
CA ALA A 79 -13.01 -13.55 2.83
C ALA A 79 -14.46 -13.79 2.39
N TYR A 80 -14.73 -14.90 1.69
CA TYR A 80 -16.08 -15.31 1.29
C TYR A 80 -16.93 -15.82 2.45
N GLU A 81 -16.32 -16.48 3.45
CA GLU A 81 -17.00 -16.95 4.67
C GLU A 81 -17.48 -15.79 5.55
N TYR A 82 -16.65 -14.75 5.72
CA TYR A 82 -16.97 -13.61 6.60
C TYR A 82 -17.54 -12.41 5.85
N ALA A 83 -17.82 -12.54 4.55
CA ALA A 83 -18.32 -11.46 3.69
C ALA A 83 -17.45 -10.19 3.80
N ALA A 84 -16.13 -10.37 3.79
CA ALA A 84 -15.19 -9.26 3.93
C ALA A 84 -15.24 -8.38 2.67
N PRO A 85 -15.60 -7.09 2.77
CA PRO A 85 -15.73 -6.23 1.59
C PRO A 85 -14.42 -6.23 0.77
N PRO A 86 -14.46 -6.43 -0.56
CA PRO A 86 -15.61 -6.41 -1.47
C PRO A 86 -16.25 -7.79 -1.73
N PHE A 87 -15.82 -8.85 -1.05
CA PHE A 87 -16.30 -10.21 -1.31
C PHE A 87 -17.71 -10.40 -0.72
N PRO A 88 -18.68 -10.87 -1.52
CA PRO A 88 -19.99 -11.24 -1.00
C PRO A 88 -19.88 -12.48 -0.11
N PHE A 89 -20.88 -12.68 0.76
CA PHE A 89 -21.00 -13.94 1.49
C PHE A 89 -21.31 -15.08 0.51
N ASP A 90 -20.39 -16.02 0.36
CA ASP A 90 -20.60 -17.23 -0.45
C ASP A 90 -19.93 -18.45 0.22
N PRO A 91 -20.69 -19.27 0.96
CA PRO A 91 -20.13 -20.43 1.65
C PRO A 91 -19.67 -21.53 0.67
N LEU A 92 -20.23 -21.62 -0.54
CA LEU A 92 -19.83 -22.65 -1.51
C LEU A 92 -18.45 -22.31 -2.10
N LEU A 93 -18.24 -21.05 -2.48
CA LEU A 93 -16.92 -20.59 -2.93
C LEU A 93 -15.89 -20.67 -1.80
N SER A 94 -16.29 -20.33 -0.57
CA SER A 94 -15.42 -20.45 0.60
C SER A 94 -14.87 -21.87 0.76
N VAL A 95 -15.76 -22.88 0.78
CA VAL A 95 -15.39 -24.30 0.92
C VAL A 95 -14.54 -24.78 -0.25
N GLN A 96 -14.81 -24.32 -1.48
CA GLN A 96 -13.96 -24.65 -2.63
C GLN A 96 -12.53 -24.16 -2.45
N TYR A 97 -12.34 -22.90 -2.05
CA TYR A 97 -11.00 -22.34 -1.84
C TYR A 97 -10.27 -23.00 -0.67
N TYR A 98 -10.97 -23.31 0.42
CA TYR A 98 -10.38 -24.07 1.52
C TYR A 98 -10.00 -25.49 1.10
N SER A 99 -10.82 -26.16 0.28
CA SER A 99 -10.50 -27.50 -0.24
C SER A 99 -9.25 -27.48 -1.11
N LEU A 100 -9.08 -26.45 -1.94
CA LEU A 100 -7.87 -26.28 -2.77
C LEU A 100 -6.62 -26.02 -1.91
N ALA A 101 -6.73 -25.21 -0.86
CA ALA A 101 -5.62 -24.95 0.06
C ALA A 101 -5.26 -26.19 0.89
N SER A 102 -6.26 -26.92 1.38
CA SER A 102 -6.14 -28.20 2.09
C SER A 102 -5.41 -29.26 1.25
N GLN A 103 -5.77 -29.39 -0.03
CA GLN A 103 -5.09 -30.32 -0.96
C GLN A 103 -3.59 -30.03 -1.13
N GLN A 104 -3.16 -28.80 -0.88
CA GLN A 104 -1.75 -28.38 -0.92
C GLN A 104 -1.05 -28.52 0.44
N GLY A 105 -1.76 -28.99 1.48
CA GLY A 105 -1.23 -29.20 2.83
C GLY A 105 -1.31 -27.98 3.73
N GLU A 106 -2.17 -27.00 3.46
CA GLU A 106 -2.40 -25.87 4.35
C GLU A 106 -3.23 -26.31 5.57
N ALA A 107 -2.56 -26.42 6.73
CA ALA A 107 -3.18 -26.90 7.97
C ALA A 107 -4.35 -26.02 8.44
N GLU A 108 -4.25 -24.71 8.23
CA GLU A 108 -5.29 -23.74 8.55
C GLU A 108 -6.58 -23.99 7.75
N ALA A 109 -6.44 -24.43 6.49
CA ALA A 109 -7.58 -24.77 5.65
C ALA A 109 -8.23 -26.09 6.08
N ASP A 110 -7.43 -27.10 6.44
CA ASP A 110 -7.95 -28.37 7.01
C ASP A 110 -8.75 -28.12 8.29
N MET A 111 -8.22 -27.27 9.18
CA MET A 111 -8.92 -26.88 10.41
C MET A 111 -10.21 -26.11 10.12
N ALA A 112 -10.23 -25.26 9.09
CA ALA A 112 -11.43 -24.52 8.69
C ALA A 112 -12.52 -25.46 8.14
N LEU A 113 -12.15 -26.49 7.38
CA LEU A 113 -13.09 -27.48 6.82
C LEU A 113 -13.61 -28.49 7.84
N SER A 114 -12.86 -28.74 8.92
CA SER A 114 -13.22 -29.74 9.93
C SER A 114 -14.19 -29.23 11.01
N LYS A 115 -14.56 -27.95 11.00
CA LYS A 115 -15.48 -27.33 11.97
C LYS A 115 -16.93 -27.50 11.56
#